data_AF-A0A3Q3BQV1-F1
#
_entry.id   AF-A0A3Q3BQV1-F1
#
_cell.length_a   1.000
_cell.length_b   1.000
_cell.length_c   1.000
_cell.angle_alpha   90.00
_cell.angle_beta   90.00
_cell.angle_gamma   90.00
#
_symmetry.space_group_name_H-M   'P 1'
#
loop_
_entity.id
_entity.type
_entity.pdbx_description
1 polymer ?
#
loop_
_entity_poly.entity_id
_entity_poly.type
_entity_poly.pdbx_seq_one_letter_code
_entity_poly.pdbx_strand_id
1 'polypeptide(L)'
;MQPTVVLLFSSIFLLAFIIPFCFSQNEGDLVVQTRTGRVRGIRQLVPDQSYITAFLGIPFAEPPLGNRRFRPPEPKRPWTGVIEAKEYPNACYQYVDTAFPGFQGSEMWNPNRDMNEDCLYLNVWVPSSPRPHNLTVMVWIYGGVSATSVSSTSILPIISKCCGQNSFLSKINIVAKNAQCIKNIIKIYHTQHDIAKKYCGFCFKG
;
A
#
# COMPACT_ATOMS: atom_id res chain seq x y z
N MET A 1 -23.17 -17.43 -62.33
CA MET A 1 -22.53 -16.98 -61.08
C MET A 1 -21.07 -16.66 -61.41
N GLN A 2 -20.65 -15.41 -61.25
CA GLN A 2 -19.36 -14.90 -61.76
C GLN A 2 -18.18 -15.34 -60.86
N PRO A 3 -17.07 -15.84 -61.43
CA PRO A 3 -15.93 -16.36 -60.68
C PRO A 3 -15.16 -15.31 -59.86
N THR A 4 -15.43 -14.02 -60.10
CA THR A 4 -14.84 -12.88 -59.38
C THR A 4 -15.33 -12.77 -57.93
N VAL A 5 -16.55 -13.24 -57.64
CA VAL A 5 -17.15 -13.15 -56.30
C VAL A 5 -16.49 -14.14 -55.34
N VAL A 6 -16.13 -15.33 -55.80
CA VAL A 6 -15.54 -16.40 -54.96
C VAL A 6 -14.13 -16.01 -54.47
N LEU A 7 -13.35 -15.31 -55.29
CA LEU A 7 -11.99 -14.87 -54.95
C LEU A 7 -11.95 -13.76 -53.90
N LEU A 8 -13.00 -12.91 -53.84
CA LEU A 8 -13.15 -11.88 -52.81
C LEU A 8 -13.50 -12.48 -51.45
N PHE A 9 -14.30 -13.56 -51.42
CA PHE A 9 -14.63 -14.25 -50.18
C PHE A 9 -13.45 -15.05 -49.60
N SER A 10 -12.57 -15.63 -50.43
CA SER A 10 -11.42 -16.40 -49.95
C SER A 10 -10.31 -15.51 -49.37
N SER A 11 -10.15 -14.29 -49.86
CA SER A 11 -9.11 -13.35 -49.42
C SER A 11 -9.48 -12.63 -48.11
N ILE A 12 -10.77 -12.47 -47.79
CA ILE A 12 -11.24 -11.96 -46.50
C ILE A 12 -11.01 -12.99 -45.37
N PHE A 13 -11.11 -14.29 -45.66
CA PHE A 13 -10.93 -15.36 -44.67
C PHE A 13 -9.46 -15.53 -44.23
N LEU A 14 -8.50 -15.19 -45.09
CA LEU A 14 -7.06 -15.26 -44.80
C LEU A 14 -6.54 -14.07 -43.96
N LEU A 15 -7.21 -12.91 -44.00
CA LEU A 15 -6.86 -11.73 -43.20
C LEU A 15 -7.36 -11.81 -41.74
N ALA A 16 -8.36 -12.66 -41.45
CA ALA A 16 -8.89 -12.83 -40.10
C ALA A 16 -7.97 -13.66 -39.16
N PHE A 17 -6.96 -14.36 -39.72
CA PHE A 17 -6.08 -15.25 -38.95
C PHE A 17 -4.79 -14.58 -38.44
N ILE A 18 -4.55 -13.30 -38.78
CA ILE A 18 -3.37 -12.53 -38.33
C ILE A 18 -3.80 -11.40 -37.36
N ILE A 19 -4.84 -11.62 -36.55
CA ILE A 19 -4.96 -10.86 -35.31
C ILE A 19 -4.05 -11.59 -34.32
N PRO A 20 -2.90 -11.04 -33.92
CA PRO A 20 -2.22 -11.57 -32.77
C PRO A 20 -3.21 -11.38 -31.63
N PHE A 21 -3.75 -12.50 -31.13
CA PHE A 21 -4.43 -12.52 -29.85
C PHE A 21 -3.37 -12.08 -28.86
N CYS A 22 -3.31 -10.77 -28.62
CA CYS A 22 -2.51 -10.20 -27.57
C CYS A 22 -3.21 -10.71 -26.31
N PHE A 23 -2.80 -11.89 -25.86
CA PHE A 23 -3.04 -12.35 -24.52
C PHE A 23 -2.35 -11.32 -23.64
N SER A 24 -3.08 -10.25 -23.31
CA SER A 24 -2.81 -9.48 -22.12
C SER A 24 -2.89 -10.51 -21.00
N GLN A 25 -1.74 -10.96 -20.52
CA GLN A 25 -1.69 -11.75 -19.31
C GLN A 25 -2.35 -10.87 -18.26
N ASN A 26 -3.54 -11.28 -17.85
CA ASN A 26 -4.30 -10.63 -16.80
C ASN A 26 -3.47 -10.85 -15.54
N GLU A 27 -2.53 -9.93 -15.29
CA GLU A 27 -1.80 -9.79 -14.05
C GLU A 27 -2.90 -9.59 -13.01
N GLY A 28 -3.33 -10.69 -12.39
CA GLY A 28 -4.64 -10.77 -11.75
C GLY A 28 -4.89 -9.56 -10.89
N ASP A 29 -5.90 -8.76 -11.26
CA ASP A 29 -6.13 -7.41 -10.74
C ASP A 29 -5.93 -7.40 -9.22
N LEU A 30 -4.84 -6.78 -8.75
CA LEU A 30 -4.44 -6.72 -7.33
C LEU A 30 -5.34 -5.75 -6.56
N VAL A 31 -6.65 -5.80 -6.84
CA VAL A 31 -7.68 -4.96 -6.27
C VAL A 31 -8.30 -5.63 -5.06
N VAL A 32 -8.40 -4.87 -3.99
CA VAL A 32 -8.98 -5.29 -2.72
C VAL A 32 -10.09 -4.32 -2.35
N GLN A 33 -11.25 -4.86 -1.99
CA GLN A 33 -12.33 -4.08 -1.40
C GLN A 33 -12.05 -3.92 0.09
N THR A 34 -11.93 -2.68 0.56
CA THR A 34 -11.94 -2.32 1.98
C THR A 34 -13.32 -1.81 2.38
N ARG A 35 -13.54 -1.59 3.68
CA ARG A 35 -14.74 -0.91 4.19
C ARG A 35 -15.00 0.47 3.61
N THR A 36 -13.96 1.21 3.22
CA THR A 36 -14.08 2.58 2.69
C THR A 36 -13.95 2.65 1.17
N GLY A 37 -13.40 1.63 0.51
CA GLY A 37 -13.41 1.61 -0.95
C GLY A 37 -12.42 0.61 -1.54
N ARG A 38 -12.24 0.64 -2.86
CA ARG A 38 -11.31 -0.27 -3.54
C ARG A 38 -9.91 0.35 -3.60
N VAL A 39 -8.91 -0.51 -3.41
CA VAL A 39 -7.49 -0.17 -3.57
C VAL A 39 -6.81 -1.17 -4.49
N ARG A 40 -5.90 -0.72 -5.34
CA ARG A 40 -5.07 -1.56 -6.21
C ARG A 40 -3.62 -1.52 -5.74
N GLY A 41 -3.06 -2.68 -5.44
CA GLY A 41 -1.65 -2.81 -5.03
C GLY A 41 -0.71 -3.01 -6.22
N ILE A 42 0.53 -3.37 -5.89
CA ILE A 42 1.60 -3.71 -6.83
C ILE A 42 2.34 -4.97 -6.35
N ARG A 43 2.80 -5.78 -7.29
CA ARG A 43 3.71 -6.88 -6.99
C ARG A 43 5.14 -6.34 -6.90
N GLN A 44 5.82 -6.62 -5.81
CA GLN A 44 7.16 -6.11 -5.53
C GLN A 44 8.13 -7.26 -5.26
N LEU A 45 9.31 -7.19 -5.86
CA LEU A 45 10.43 -8.08 -5.58
C LEU A 45 11.14 -7.62 -4.30
N VAL A 46 11.42 -8.55 -3.39
CA VAL A 46 12.18 -8.29 -2.16
C VAL A 46 13.60 -8.87 -2.23
N PRO A 47 14.53 -8.44 -1.35
CA PRO A 47 15.95 -8.82 -1.45
C PRO A 47 16.24 -10.33 -1.44
N ASP A 48 15.37 -11.14 -0.84
CA ASP A 48 15.45 -12.61 -0.82
C ASP A 48 14.95 -13.26 -2.12
N GLN A 49 14.74 -12.47 -3.18
CA GLN A 49 14.23 -12.88 -4.49
C GLN A 49 12.79 -13.44 -4.48
N SER A 50 12.06 -13.31 -3.37
CA SER A 50 10.64 -13.62 -3.32
C SER A 50 9.79 -12.42 -3.77
N TYR A 51 8.50 -12.66 -4.01
CA TYR A 51 7.53 -11.62 -4.36
C TYR A 51 6.54 -11.38 -3.24
N ILE A 52 6.26 -10.11 -2.99
CA ILE A 52 5.17 -9.66 -2.11
C ILE A 52 4.15 -8.86 -2.91
N THR A 53 2.94 -8.77 -2.38
CA THR A 53 1.95 -7.77 -2.81
C THR A 53 2.01 -6.60 -1.83
N ALA A 54 2.33 -5.41 -2.35
CA ALA A 54 2.38 -4.18 -1.59
C ALA A 54 1.15 -3.31 -1.91
N PHE A 55 0.57 -2.70 -0.89
CA PHE A 55 -0.41 -1.63 -1.00
C PHE A 55 0.14 -0.43 -0.25
N LEU A 56 0.61 0.56 -0.99
CA LEU A 56 1.32 1.72 -0.46
C LEU A 56 0.42 2.95 -0.53
N GLY A 57 0.40 3.77 0.52
CA GLY A 57 -0.36 5.02 0.52
C GLY A 57 -1.88 4.86 0.61
N ILE A 58 -2.40 3.90 1.39
CA ILE A 58 -3.84 3.76 1.62
C ILE A 58 -4.30 4.81 2.64
N PRO A 59 -5.25 5.70 2.31
CA PRO A 59 -5.74 6.68 3.26
C PRO A 59 -6.60 6.01 4.35
N PHE A 60 -6.26 6.22 5.62
CA PHE A 60 -7.03 5.66 6.74
C PHE A 60 -7.83 6.72 7.52
N ALA A 61 -7.43 7.99 7.42
CA ALA A 61 -8.10 9.12 8.05
C ALA A 61 -8.30 10.26 7.05
N GLU A 62 -9.19 11.19 7.37
CA GLU A 62 -9.26 12.45 6.64
C GLU A 62 -8.01 13.30 6.88
N PRO A 63 -7.54 14.05 5.86
CA PRO A 63 -6.39 14.92 6.00
C PRO A 63 -6.56 15.89 7.18
N PRO A 64 -5.57 16.01 8.09
CA PRO A 64 -5.66 16.85 9.27
C PRO A 64 -5.43 18.35 8.96
N LEU A 65 -6.02 18.84 7.87
CA LEU A 65 -5.85 20.19 7.35
C LEU A 65 -6.81 21.19 8.01
N GLY A 66 -6.39 22.47 8.09
CA GLY A 66 -7.21 23.57 8.56
C GLY A 66 -7.81 23.32 9.94
N ASN A 67 -9.14 23.33 10.05
CA ASN A 67 -9.87 23.11 11.31
C ASN A 67 -9.70 21.70 11.91
N ARG A 68 -9.16 20.74 11.16
CA ARG A 68 -8.84 19.39 11.64
C ARG A 68 -7.46 19.31 12.28
N ARG A 69 -6.61 20.33 12.09
CA ARG A 69 -5.27 20.37 12.66
C ARG A 69 -5.34 20.30 14.18
N PHE A 70 -4.52 19.44 14.77
CA PHE A 70 -4.44 19.18 16.22
C PHE A 70 -5.68 18.56 16.85
N ARG A 71 -6.70 18.18 16.07
CA ARG A 71 -7.82 17.38 16.54
C ARG A 71 -7.51 15.90 16.39
N PRO A 72 -8.22 15.02 17.13
CA PRO A 72 -8.17 13.59 16.85
C PRO A 72 -8.47 13.31 15.37
N PRO A 73 -7.76 12.37 14.73
CA PRO A 73 -8.00 12.02 13.34
C PRO A 73 -9.43 11.49 13.17
N GLU A 74 -10.09 11.92 12.11
CA GLU A 74 -11.40 11.40 11.72
C GLU A 74 -11.22 10.27 10.71
N PRO A 75 -11.99 9.16 10.80
CA PRO A 75 -11.93 8.08 9.82
C PRO A 75 -12.15 8.58 8.39
N LYS A 76 -11.42 8.00 7.42
CA LYS A 76 -11.60 8.36 6.01
C LYS A 76 -13.03 8.03 5.55
N ARG A 77 -13.67 8.97 4.87
CA ARG A 77 -14.97 8.74 4.22
C ARG A 77 -14.84 7.72 3.10
N PRO A 78 -15.90 6.92 2.83
CA PRO A 78 -15.89 6.03 1.69
C PRO A 78 -15.66 6.79 0.38
N TRP A 79 -14.92 6.18 -0.54
CA TRP A 79 -14.67 6.71 -1.87
C TRP A 79 -15.22 5.78 -2.95
N THR A 80 -15.57 6.37 -4.09
CA THR A 80 -15.93 5.65 -5.31
C THR A 80 -14.70 5.41 -6.17
N GLY A 81 -14.75 4.40 -7.05
CA GLY A 81 -13.62 4.07 -7.92
C GLY A 81 -12.60 3.15 -7.25
N VAL A 82 -11.34 3.24 -7.69
CA VAL A 82 -10.20 2.45 -7.20
C VAL A 82 -9.04 3.42 -6.95
N ILE A 83 -8.45 3.37 -5.75
CA ILE A 83 -7.22 4.10 -5.43
C ILE A 83 -6.01 3.26 -5.86
N GLU A 84 -5.08 3.86 -6.61
CA GLU A 84 -3.80 3.24 -6.97
C GLU A 84 -2.83 3.31 -5.79
N ALA A 85 -2.80 2.26 -4.97
CA ALA A 85 -1.97 2.14 -3.79
C ALA A 85 -0.59 1.56 -4.14
N LYS A 86 0.17 2.25 -5.01
CA LYS A 86 1.42 1.76 -5.61
C LYS A 86 2.67 2.55 -5.18
N GLU A 87 2.49 3.68 -4.51
CA GLU A 87 3.58 4.57 -4.12
C GLU A 87 3.51 4.92 -2.63
N TYR A 88 4.68 5.18 -2.04
CA TYR A 88 4.72 5.67 -0.67
C TYR A 88 4.10 7.07 -0.57
N PRO A 89 3.30 7.31 0.48
CA PRO A 89 2.68 8.61 0.72
C PRO A 89 3.74 9.67 1.07
N ASN A 90 3.30 10.93 1.08
CA ASN A 90 4.08 12.03 1.64
C ASN A 90 4.46 11.76 3.09
N ALA A 91 5.64 12.22 3.48
CA ALA A 91 6.03 12.26 4.88
C ALA A 91 5.18 13.29 5.62
N CYS A 92 4.90 13.04 6.89
CA CYS A 92 4.33 14.08 7.74
C CYS A 92 5.36 15.19 7.97
N TYR A 93 4.89 16.43 8.07
CA TYR A 93 5.74 17.55 8.47
C TYR A 93 6.48 17.23 9.77
N GLN A 94 7.79 17.39 9.70
CA GLN A 94 8.72 17.08 10.78
C GLN A 94 10.00 17.89 10.61
N TYR A 95 10.80 17.98 11.66
CA TYR A 95 12.10 18.63 11.61
C TYR A 95 13.09 17.76 10.81
N VAL A 96 13.93 18.40 10.01
CA VAL A 96 15.04 17.73 9.30
C VAL A 96 16.28 17.92 10.15
N ASP A 97 16.90 16.82 10.58
CA ASP A 97 18.15 16.86 11.31
C ASP A 97 19.28 17.30 10.37
N THR A 98 19.90 18.44 10.70
CA THR A 98 21.04 19.00 9.98
C THR A 98 22.28 19.11 10.86
N ALA A 99 22.32 18.39 11.99
CA ALA A 99 23.46 18.44 12.91
C ALA A 99 24.75 17.89 12.27
N PHE A 100 24.62 16.87 11.40
CA PHE A 100 25.73 16.25 10.67
C PHE A 100 25.41 16.07 9.19
N PRO A 101 25.43 17.16 8.38
CA PRO A 101 25.06 17.10 6.97
C PRO A 101 25.91 16.09 6.20
N GLY A 102 25.27 15.18 5.49
CA GLY A 102 25.95 14.13 4.71
C GLY A 102 26.43 12.92 5.52
N PHE A 103 26.26 12.92 6.85
CA PHE A 103 26.50 11.72 7.65
C PHE A 103 25.32 10.75 7.51
N GLN A 104 25.56 9.62 6.85
CA GLN A 104 24.53 8.60 6.57
C GLN A 104 23.76 8.17 7.84
N GLY A 105 24.43 8.10 8.99
CA GLY A 105 23.80 7.71 10.26
C GLY A 105 22.73 8.67 10.78
N SER A 106 22.81 9.96 10.43
CA SER A 106 21.78 10.97 10.74
C SER A 106 20.76 11.05 9.59
N GLU A 107 21.23 11.13 8.35
CA GLU A 107 20.38 11.29 7.16
C GLU A 107 19.41 10.10 6.94
N MET A 108 19.75 8.89 7.38
CA MET A 108 18.84 7.73 7.25
C MET A 108 17.52 7.90 8.03
N TRP A 109 17.48 8.84 8.98
CA TRP A 109 16.29 9.16 9.79
C TRP A 109 15.54 10.39 9.27
N ASN A 110 16.12 11.15 8.33
CA ASN A 110 15.45 12.27 7.71
C ASN A 110 14.34 11.81 6.73
N PRO A 111 13.33 12.66 6.47
CA PRO A 111 12.31 12.38 5.46
C PRO A 111 12.95 12.14 4.09
N ASN A 112 12.64 11.01 3.47
CA ASN A 112 13.06 10.69 2.09
C ASN A 112 11.91 10.86 1.07
N ARG A 113 10.83 11.54 1.47
CA ARG A 113 9.67 11.91 0.65
C ARG A 113 9.28 13.35 1.00
N ASP A 114 8.56 13.99 0.10
CA ASP A 114 8.03 15.34 0.32
C ASP A 114 7.18 15.38 1.58
N MET A 115 7.31 16.48 2.34
CA MET A 115 6.53 16.70 3.55
C MET A 115 5.20 17.36 3.23
N ASN A 116 4.12 16.84 3.82
CA ASN A 116 2.78 17.40 3.70
C ASN A 116 1.98 17.19 5.01
N GLU A 117 1.02 18.06 5.32
CA GLU A 117 0.07 17.83 6.41
C GLU A 117 -0.94 16.73 6.05
N ASP A 118 -1.25 16.54 4.76
CA ASP A 118 -1.96 15.37 4.27
C ASP A 118 -1.00 14.17 4.18
N CYS A 119 -0.81 13.49 5.31
CA CYS A 119 0.13 12.39 5.46
C CYS A 119 -0.43 11.16 6.21
N LEU A 120 -1.74 11.13 6.50
CA LEU A 120 -2.38 10.06 7.27
C LEU A 120 -2.74 8.85 6.39
N TYR A 121 -1.68 8.14 6.00
CA TYR A 121 -1.73 6.96 5.14
C TYR A 121 -1.10 5.75 5.82
N LEU A 122 -1.45 4.55 5.34
CA LEU A 122 -0.82 3.31 5.76
C LEU A 122 -0.30 2.53 4.56
N ASN A 123 0.65 1.65 4.84
CA ASN A 123 1.27 0.77 3.88
C ASN A 123 1.12 -0.67 4.37
N VAL A 124 0.82 -1.58 3.45
CA VAL A 124 0.54 -2.99 3.74
C VAL A 124 1.35 -3.87 2.82
N TRP A 125 1.98 -4.90 3.37
CA TRP A 125 2.72 -5.91 2.62
C TRP A 125 2.20 -7.31 2.94
N VAL A 126 1.91 -8.07 1.89
CA VAL A 126 1.35 -9.42 1.93
C VAL A 126 2.29 -10.37 1.19
N PRO A 127 2.68 -11.52 1.76
CA PRO A 127 3.41 -12.56 1.04
C PRO A 127 2.61 -13.08 -0.16
N SER A 128 3.24 -13.26 -1.33
CA SER A 128 2.51 -13.69 -2.54
C SER A 128 2.28 -15.20 -2.64
N SER A 129 3.12 -16.03 -2.02
CA SER A 129 3.04 -17.50 -2.13
C SER A 129 3.78 -18.24 -1.00
N PRO A 130 3.21 -19.34 -0.46
CA PRO A 130 1.80 -19.73 -0.62
C PRO A 130 0.91 -18.61 -0.08
N ARG A 131 -0.33 -18.46 -0.58
CA ARG A 131 -1.29 -17.49 -0.02
C ARG A 131 -1.76 -18.02 1.32
N PRO A 132 -1.20 -17.59 2.45
CA PRO A 132 -1.38 -18.35 3.68
C PRO A 132 -2.72 -17.93 4.26
N HIS A 133 -3.67 -18.86 4.32
CA HIS A 133 -4.84 -18.65 5.15
C HIS A 133 -4.35 -18.53 6.61
N ASN A 134 -4.78 -17.47 7.29
CA ASN A 134 -4.48 -17.15 8.71
C ASN A 134 -3.07 -16.60 8.98
N LEU A 135 -2.60 -15.62 8.20
CA LEU A 135 -1.40 -14.85 8.53
C LEU A 135 -1.56 -14.05 9.84
N THR A 136 -0.51 -14.01 10.65
CA THR A 136 -0.37 -13.09 11.79
C THR A 136 -0.14 -11.66 11.29
N VAL A 137 -0.79 -10.67 11.92
CA VAL A 137 -0.59 -9.25 11.59
C VAL A 137 0.44 -8.62 12.53
N MET A 138 1.51 -8.10 11.96
CA MET A 138 2.48 -7.24 12.62
C MET A 138 2.21 -5.79 12.24
N VAL A 139 2.10 -4.91 13.23
CA VAL A 139 1.94 -3.47 13.02
C VAL A 139 3.21 -2.76 13.45
N TRP A 140 3.86 -2.09 12.50
CA TRP A 140 5.03 -1.26 12.75
C TRP A 140 4.59 0.19 12.95
N ILE A 141 4.74 0.67 14.18
CA ILE A 141 4.64 2.09 14.52
C ILE A 141 6.07 2.60 14.65
N TYR A 142 6.49 3.46 13.74
CA TYR A 142 7.85 4.01 13.78
C TYR A 142 8.03 4.89 15.04
N GLY A 143 9.25 4.89 15.57
CA GLY A 143 9.65 5.76 16.66
C GLY A 143 10.04 7.16 16.18
N GLY A 144 10.48 7.97 17.14
CA GLY A 144 10.94 9.35 16.96
C GLY A 144 10.43 10.20 18.11
N VAL A 145 11.23 11.15 18.58
CA VAL A 145 10.69 12.24 19.40
C VAL A 145 9.61 12.92 18.55
N SER A 146 8.52 13.40 19.14
CA SER A 146 7.25 13.82 18.48
C SER A 146 7.36 14.73 17.22
N ALA A 147 8.56 15.17 16.85
CA ALA A 147 8.93 16.02 15.73
C ALA A 147 9.78 15.37 14.60
N THR A 148 10.14 14.08 14.62
CA THR A 148 11.09 13.48 13.62
C THR A 148 10.76 12.06 13.14
N SER A 149 9.48 11.76 12.94
CA SER A 149 9.06 10.39 12.66
C SER A 149 8.73 10.12 11.18
N VAL A 150 9.45 9.18 10.54
CA VAL A 150 9.35 8.88 9.09
C VAL A 150 8.82 7.47 8.80
N SER A 151 7.86 7.38 7.88
CA SER A 151 7.25 6.12 7.45
C SER A 151 7.95 5.41 6.30
N SER A 152 8.82 6.12 5.60
CA SER A 152 9.40 5.73 4.32
C SER A 152 10.86 5.30 4.43
N THR A 153 11.42 5.26 5.65
CA THR A 153 12.71 4.61 5.92
C THR A 153 12.68 3.15 5.45
N SER A 154 13.77 2.71 4.81
CA SER A 154 13.92 1.39 4.19
C SER A 154 13.69 0.25 5.18
N ILE A 155 12.48 -0.30 5.20
CA ILE A 155 12.11 -1.47 6.01
C ILE A 155 12.12 -2.79 5.22
N LEU A 156 12.65 -2.78 3.99
CA LEU A 156 12.77 -3.97 3.13
C LEU A 156 13.39 -5.19 3.84
N PRO A 157 14.42 -5.04 4.71
CA PRO A 157 14.95 -6.17 5.47
C PRO A 157 13.95 -6.77 6.47
N ILE A 158 13.09 -5.93 7.08
CA ILE A 158 12.03 -6.39 7.99
C ILE A 158 10.95 -7.11 7.21
N ILE A 159 10.56 -6.58 6.05
CA ILE A 159 9.57 -7.18 5.16
C ILE A 159 10.02 -8.57 4.69
N SER A 160 11.28 -8.73 4.29
CA SER A 160 11.85 -10.03 3.92
C SER A 160 11.77 -11.04 5.08
N LYS A 161 12.11 -10.62 6.31
CA LYS A 161 11.94 -11.46 7.51
C LYS A 161 10.48 -11.84 7.76
N CYS A 162 9.53 -10.90 7.65
CA CYS A 162 8.09 -11.18 7.81
C CYS A 162 7.57 -12.15 6.74
N CYS A 163 8.07 -12.02 5.50
CA CYS A 163 7.75 -12.93 4.41
C CYS A 163 8.19 -14.37 4.73
N GLY A 164 9.41 -14.55 5.26
CA GLY A 164 9.90 -15.85 5.74
C GLY A 164 9.13 -16.42 6.94
N GLN A 165 8.44 -15.58 7.71
CA GLN A 165 7.67 -15.97 8.91
C GLN A 165 6.17 -16.09 8.69
N ASN A 166 5.70 -16.12 7.43
CA ASN A 166 4.28 -16.26 7.14
C ASN A 166 3.42 -15.19 7.85
N SER A 167 3.92 -13.94 7.85
CA SER A 167 3.35 -12.83 8.59
C SER A 167 3.08 -11.64 7.67
N PHE A 168 2.00 -10.93 7.96
CA PHE A 168 1.58 -9.69 7.29
C PHE A 168 2.19 -8.49 8.02
N LEU A 169 2.78 -7.55 7.29
CA LEU A 169 3.29 -6.32 7.88
C LEU A 169 2.43 -5.12 7.44
N SER A 170 2.02 -4.32 8.41
CA SER A 170 1.39 -3.03 8.19
C SER A 170 2.21 -1.94 8.88
N LYS A 171 2.49 -0.86 8.14
CA LYS A 171 3.18 0.32 8.66
C LYS A 171 2.26 1.52 8.53
N ILE A 172 2.09 2.26 9.61
CA ILE A 172 1.12 3.35 9.70
C ILE A 172 1.85 4.68 9.89
N ASN A 173 1.42 5.71 9.16
CA ASN A 173 1.86 7.08 9.38
C ASN A 173 1.02 7.70 10.49
N ILE A 174 1.68 8.08 11.57
CA ILE A 174 1.05 8.64 12.76
C ILE A 174 1.66 10.00 13.07
N VAL A 175 0.79 10.99 13.23
CA VAL A 175 1.09 12.25 13.91
C VAL A 175 0.31 12.24 15.21
N ALA A 176 0.96 11.90 16.32
CA ALA A 176 0.32 11.82 17.63
C ALA A 176 1.04 12.71 18.63
N LYS A 177 0.27 13.58 19.30
CA LYS A 177 0.76 14.44 20.39
C LYS A 177 0.68 13.78 21.76
N ASN A 178 -0.08 12.69 21.91
CA ASN A 178 -0.23 11.95 23.17
C ASN A 178 -0.72 10.51 22.95
N ALA A 179 -0.64 9.69 24.00
CA ALA A 179 -1.08 8.28 23.97
C ALA A 179 -2.57 8.09 23.64
N GLN A 180 -3.43 9.07 23.95
CA GLN A 180 -4.86 9.00 23.62
C GLN A 180 -5.09 9.12 22.11
N CYS A 181 -4.30 9.93 21.41
CA CYS A 181 -4.31 10.01 19.96
C CYS A 181 -3.88 8.68 19.32
N ILE A 182 -2.85 8.02 19.88
CA ILE A 182 -2.39 6.70 19.44
C ILE A 182 -3.50 5.65 19.57
N LYS A 183 -4.20 5.62 20.72
CA LYS A 183 -5.35 4.71 20.93
C LYS A 183 -6.46 4.92 19.89
N ASN A 184 -6.77 6.17 19.56
CA ASN A 184 -7.77 6.49 18.54
C ASN A 184 -7.33 6.05 17.14
N ILE A 185 -6.05 6.22 16.80
CA ILE A 185 -5.51 5.76 15.51
C ILE A 185 -5.55 4.24 15.40
N ILE A 186 -5.18 3.52 16.46
CA ILE A 186 -5.29 2.05 16.49
C ILE A 186 -6.75 1.61 16.29
N LYS A 187 -7.72 2.34 16.88
CA LYS A 187 -9.14 2.07 16.69
C LYS A 187 -9.61 2.29 15.23
N ILE A 188 -9.11 3.32 14.56
CA ILE A 188 -9.37 3.58 13.12
C ILE A 188 -8.67 2.52 12.25
N TYR A 189 -7.48 2.10 12.65
CA TYR A 189 -6.78 1.02 11.96
C TYR A 189 -7.57 -0.29 12.03
N HIS A 190 -8.13 -0.64 13.19
CA HIS A 190 -9.02 -1.81 13.35
C HIS A 190 -10.24 -1.80 12.41
N THR A 191 -10.73 -0.64 11.99
CA THR A 191 -11.83 -0.57 11.02
C THR A 191 -11.39 -0.79 9.57
N GLN A 192 -10.10 -0.64 9.25
CA GLN A 192 -9.54 -0.79 7.89
C GLN A 192 -8.95 -2.20 7.61
N HIS A 193 -9.13 -3.15 8.52
CA HIS A 193 -8.51 -4.49 8.51
C HIS A 193 -8.97 -5.45 7.40
N ASP A 194 -9.71 -5.01 6.40
CA ASP A 194 -10.33 -5.92 5.43
C ASP A 194 -9.34 -6.44 4.37
N ILE A 195 -8.21 -5.73 4.15
CA ILE A 195 -7.08 -6.28 3.39
C ILE A 195 -6.51 -7.48 4.15
N ALA A 196 -6.26 -7.32 5.45
CA ALA A 196 -5.83 -8.44 6.28
C ALA A 196 -6.89 -9.55 6.31
N LYS A 197 -8.20 -9.28 6.31
CA LYS A 197 -9.22 -10.34 6.22
C LYS A 197 -9.22 -11.09 4.88
N LYS A 198 -9.01 -10.39 3.76
CA LYS A 198 -8.94 -11.01 2.43
C LYS A 198 -7.77 -11.98 2.32
N TYR A 199 -6.67 -11.70 3.03
CA TYR A 199 -5.44 -12.50 2.98
C TYR A 199 -5.19 -13.36 4.23
N CYS A 200 -5.89 -13.13 5.34
CA CYS A 200 -5.70 -13.80 6.63
C CYS A 200 -7.07 -14.19 7.21
N GLY A 201 -7.36 -15.47 7.44
CA GLY A 201 -8.48 -15.84 8.32
C GLY A 201 -8.13 -15.46 9.75
N PHE A 202 -8.95 -14.64 10.37
CA PHE A 202 -8.54 -13.79 11.49
C PHE A 202 -8.86 -14.43 12.84
N CYS A 203 -7.89 -14.39 13.77
CA CYS A 203 -8.14 -14.54 15.20
C CYS A 203 -7.24 -13.57 15.98
N PHE A 204 -7.82 -12.48 16.51
CA PHE A 204 -7.18 -11.65 17.52
C PHE A 204 -7.63 -12.20 18.88
N LYS A 205 -6.70 -12.67 19.72
CA LYS A 205 -6.95 -12.73 21.16
C LYS A 205 -6.46 -11.41 21.75
N GLY A 206 -7.41 -10.66 22.31
CA GLY A 206 -7.16 -9.40 23.03
C GLY A 206 -6.45 -9.64 24.36
#